data_AF-A0A8I0L9N7-F1
#
_entry.id   AF-A0A8I0L9N7-F1
#
_cell.length_a   1.000
_cell.length_b   1.000
_cell.length_c   1.000
_cell.angle_alpha   90.00
_cell.angle_beta   90.00
_cell.angle_gamma   90.00
#
_symmetry.space_group_name_H-M   'P 1'
#
loop_
_entity.id
_entity.type
_entity.pdbx_description
1 polymer ?
#
loop_
_entity_poly.entity_id
_entity_poly.type
_entity_poly.pdbx_seq_one_letter_code
_entity_poly.pdbx_strand_id
1 'polypeptide(L)' 'MPCTTILVGKNATYDGSTMIARNDDAGGNDHFTPKKMIVVQPKEQPRVYKAVLSSVEIPLPENPLRYTA' A
#
# COMPACT_ATOMS: atom_id res chain seq x y z
N MET A 1 -15.76 -1.55 1.52
CA MET A 1 -15.20 -2.25 0.35
C MET A 1 -14.61 -3.55 0.86
N PRO A 2 -15.07 -4.71 0.35
CA PRO A 2 -14.52 -6.00 0.77
C PRO A 2 -13.07 -6.14 0.32
N CYS A 3 -12.36 -7.07 0.94
CA CYS A 3 -11.06 -7.52 0.46
C CYS A 3 -10.80 -8.93 0.96
N THR A 4 -9.93 -9.63 0.23
CA THR A 4 -9.46 -10.99 0.49
C THR A 4 -7.94 -10.97 0.52
N THR A 5 -7.35 -11.58 1.54
CA THR A 5 -5.90 -11.63 1.72
C THR A 5 -5.43 -13.08 1.66
N ILE A 6 -4.32 -13.32 0.96
CA ILE A 6 -3.60 -14.59 0.94
C ILE A 6 -2.21 -14.35 1.51
N LEU A 7 -1.84 -15.16 2.51
CA LEU A 7 -0.53 -15.16 3.13
C LEU A 7 0.07 -16.56 2.95
N VAL A 8 1.28 -16.64 2.38
CA VAL A 8 1.98 -17.92 2.21
C VAL A 8 3.40 -17.77 2.75
N GLY A 9 3.72 -18.55 3.78
CA GLY A 9 5.05 -18.57 4.36
C GLY A 9 6.06 -19.24 3.44
N LYS A 10 7.34 -18.88 3.58
CA LYS A 10 8.45 -19.41 2.75
C LYS A 10 8.57 -20.93 2.67
N ASN A 11 8.09 -21.66 3.68
CA ASN A 11 8.13 -23.14 3.68
C ASN A 11 6.85 -23.77 3.10
N ALA A 12 5.88 -22.94 2.70
CA ALA A 12 4.61 -23.35 2.11
C ALA A 12 4.47 -22.92 0.64
N THR A 13 5.29 -21.99 0.17
CA THR A 13 5.41 -21.64 -1.26
C THR A 13 6.22 -22.68 -2.01
N TYR A 14 5.96 -22.80 -3.32
CA TYR A 14 6.66 -23.76 -4.18
C TYR A 14 8.15 -23.39 -4.40
N ASP A 15 8.46 -22.10 -4.46
CA ASP A 15 9.79 -21.57 -4.81
C ASP A 15 10.60 -21.11 -3.59
N GLY A 16 10.08 -21.27 -2.37
CA GLY A 16 10.73 -20.80 -1.15
C GLY A 16 10.59 -19.30 -0.87
N SER A 17 9.89 -18.53 -1.70
CA SER A 17 9.62 -17.10 -1.48
C SER A 17 8.55 -16.87 -0.39
N THR A 18 8.45 -15.66 0.16
CA THR A 18 7.29 -15.30 1.00
C THR A 18 6.28 -14.53 0.15
N MET A 19 5.01 -14.90 0.21
CA MET A 19 3.95 -14.24 -0.56
C MET A 19 2.96 -13.52 0.36
N ILE A 20 2.72 -12.26 0.04
CA ILE A 20 1.59 -11.47 0.55
C ILE A 20 0.80 -10.97 -0.65
N ALA A 21 -0.49 -11.26 -0.69
CA ALA A 21 -1.38 -10.83 -1.77
C ALA A 21 -2.73 -10.37 -1.22
N ARG A 22 -3.32 -9.34 -1.83
CA ARG A 22 -4.64 -8.82 -1.48
C ARG A 22 -5.34 -8.30 -2.73
N ASN A 23 -6.62 -8.63 -2.93
CA ASN A 23 -7.45 -7.86 -3.85
C ASN A 23 -7.94 -6.59 -3.14
N ASP A 24 -7.68 -5.44 -3.77
CA ASP A 24 -8.22 -4.16 -3.34
C ASP A 24 -9.44 -3.85 -4.22
N ASP A 25 -10.59 -4.39 -3.81
CA ASP A 25 -11.84 -4.30 -4.57
C ASP A 25 -12.25 -2.83 -4.80
N ALA A 26 -13.21 -2.55 -5.66
CA ALA A 26 -13.76 -1.20 -5.77
C ALA A 26 -14.83 -0.95 -4.68
N GLY A 27 -15.07 0.30 -4.32
CA GLY A 27 -16.21 0.67 -3.47
C GLY A 27 -17.52 0.38 -4.22
N GLY A 28 -18.59 0.01 -3.50
CA GLY A 28 -19.83 -0.49 -4.10
C GLY A 28 -20.46 0.37 -5.21
N ASN A 29 -21.30 -0.28 -6.02
CA ASN A 29 -22.07 0.21 -7.19
C ASN A 29 -21.23 0.90 -8.27
N ASP A 30 -20.69 0.12 -9.21
CA ASP A 30 -20.19 0.53 -10.54
C ASP A 30 -19.10 1.63 -10.60
N HIS A 31 -18.38 1.85 -9.51
CA HIS A 31 -17.29 2.83 -9.48
C HIS A 31 -15.96 2.25 -9.96
N PHE A 32 -15.57 2.56 -11.20
CA PHE A 32 -14.21 2.34 -11.68
C PHE A 32 -13.23 3.20 -10.87
N THR A 33 -12.31 2.55 -10.13
CA THR A 33 -11.27 3.23 -9.34
C THR A 33 -9.91 3.01 -10.01
N PRO A 34 -9.40 3.96 -10.81
CA PRO A 34 -8.11 3.78 -11.49
C PRO A 34 -6.98 3.61 -10.47
N LYS A 35 -6.18 2.57 -10.66
CA LYS A 35 -4.97 2.30 -9.87
C LYS A 35 -3.75 2.66 -10.70
N LYS A 36 -2.70 3.14 -10.06
CA LYS A 36 -1.40 3.41 -10.68
C LYS A 36 -0.35 2.62 -9.91
N MET A 37 0.67 2.17 -10.62
CA MET A 37 1.90 1.67 -10.00
C MET A 37 2.95 2.75 -10.16
N ILE A 38 3.41 3.31 -9.05
CA ILE A 38 4.44 4.35 -9.03
C ILE A 38 5.60 3.95 -8.14
N VAL A 39 6.74 4.62 -8.33
CA VAL A 39 7.86 4.58 -7.40
C VAL A 39 7.91 5.92 -6.69
N VAL A 40 7.83 5.91 -5.37
CA VAL A 40 8.01 7.10 -4.53
C VAL A 40 9.46 7.18 -4.11
N GLN A 41 10.15 8.24 -4.54
CA GLN A 41 11.53 8.51 -4.15
C GLN A 41 11.58 9.14 -2.75
N PRO A 42 12.68 8.96 -1.98
CA PRO A 42 12.82 9.55 -0.64
C PRO A 42 12.57 11.08 -0.56
N LYS A 43 12.88 11.80 -1.64
CA LYS A 43 12.67 13.25 -1.77
C LYS A 43 11.20 13.64 -1.99
N GLU A 44 10.35 12.70 -2.40
CA GLU A 44 8.92 12.90 -2.66
C GLU A 44 8.08 12.53 -1.42
N GLN A 45 8.66 11.80 -0.46
CA GLN A 45 8.00 11.43 0.79
C GLN A 45 7.77 12.67 1.67
N PRO A 46 6.52 12.97 2.08
CA PRO A 46 6.23 14.07 2.98
C PRO A 46 6.89 13.88 4.35
N ARG A 47 7.32 14.98 4.98
CA ARG A 47 7.85 14.97 6.36
C ARG A 47 6.77 15.12 7.42
N VAL A 48 5.65 15.74 7.07
CA VAL A 48 4.41 15.70 7.86
C VAL A 48 3.33 15.15 6.96
N TYR A 49 2.84 13.95 7.27
CA TYR A 49 1.71 13.37 6.57
C TYR A 49 0.40 13.99 7.07
N LYS A 50 -0.40 14.51 6.15
CA LYS A 50 -1.76 14.96 6.43
C LYS A 50 -2.74 13.96 5.83
N ALA A 51 -3.59 13.39 6.68
CA ALA A 51 -4.62 12.46 6.23
C ALA A 51 -5.62 13.14 5.30
N VAL A 52 -6.14 12.38 4.32
CA VAL A 52 -7.05 12.93 3.30
C VAL A 52 -8.48 13.05 3.83
N LEU A 53 -8.98 12.03 4.51
CA LEU A 53 -10.37 11.98 5.00
C LEU A 53 -10.54 12.56 6.40
N SER A 54 -9.48 12.54 7.21
CA SER A 54 -9.47 13.06 8.57
C SER A 54 -8.50 14.22 8.69
N SER A 55 -8.65 15.06 9.72
CA SER A 55 -7.74 16.19 9.96
C SER A 55 -6.42 15.81 10.66
N VAL A 56 -6.10 14.52 10.80
CA VAL A 56 -4.90 14.05 11.51
C VAL A 56 -3.63 14.44 10.74
N GLU A 57 -2.65 14.97 11.47
CA GLU A 57 -1.30 15.27 10.96
C GLU A 57 -0.26 14.47 11.75
N ILE A 58 0.70 13.86 11.05
CA ILE A 58 1.69 12.93 11.61
C ILE A 58 3.09 13.33 11.13
N PRO A 59 3.99 13.80 12.01
CA PRO A 59 5.41 13.95 11.70
C PRO A 59 6.02 12.57 11.42
N LEU A 60 6.72 12.45 10.29
CA LEU A 60 7.40 11.22 9.85
C LEU A 60 8.92 11.35 10.03
N PRO A 61 9.66 10.22 10.12
CA PRO A 61 11.11 10.24 10.20
C PRO A 61 11.78 10.92 8.99
N GLU A 62 12.94 11.53 9.22
CA GLU A 62 13.69 12.30 8.22
C GLU A 62 14.43 11.45 7.18
N ASN A 63 14.49 10.14 7.37
CA ASN A 63 15.26 9.18 6.56
C ASN A 63 14.38 8.15 5.81
N PRO A 64 13.42 8.57 4.97
CA PRO A 64 12.57 7.63 4.26
C PRO A 64 13.33 6.85 3.19
N LEU A 65 12.88 5.63 2.94
CA LEU A 65 13.37 4.78 1.86
C LEU A 65 12.46 4.88 0.63
N ARG A 66 13.00 4.48 -0.53
CA ARG A 66 12.23 4.35 -1.77
C ARG A 66 11.24 3.18 -1.66
N TYR A 67 10.02 3.35 -2.14
CA TYR A 67 9.00 2.28 -2.17
C TYR A 67 8.09 2.35 -3.40
N THR A 68 7.38 1.26 -3.70
CA THR A 68 6.34 1.19 -4.74
C THR A 68 4.96 1.40 -4.11
N ALA A 69 4.05 2.08 -4.82
CA ALA A 69 2.67 2.35 -4.38
C ALA A 69 1.67 2.24 -5.55
#